data_AF-A0A1I5WF90-F1
#
_entry.id   AF-A0A1I5WF90-F1
#
_cell.length_a   1.000
_cell.length_b   1.000
_cell.length_c   1.000
_cell.angle_alpha   90.00
_cell.angle_beta   90.00
_cell.angle_gamma   90.00
#
_symmetry.space_group_name_H-M   'P 1'
#
loop_
_entity.id
_entity.type
_entity.pdbx_description
1 polymer ?
#
loop_
_entity_poly.entity_id
_entity_poly.type
_entity_poly.pdbx_seq_one_letter_code
_entity_poly.pdbx_strand_id
1 'polypeptide(L)'
;MKRERKVLSVNGGQSGEELEATFEGDEIVVGHFELVLPCRVFDVEYKVAAEQKFQPSQEFFLRLVHSAPGIGRDQLASFFGFDAREVEFVIQDAESLGYAYEKDSRLYLSIAGKELFVSAKGEPRLFSVFRKSARVGFDLISLAPARRERPAVRSLPEIGFPEDTSPGGASKRVREEKLKLHFAELGLARDEEGGQRNSLYSVDEVVASEHFLETVPVHLKAKREAPSLITPDLSEWRPDHEVADRLEIERQVSSFVDTTRVLSREGQAGEAYGALLRIFPEYLKRFTSRGSLNVKRFWEYCCASERSVRANAKSIPVAGPLVAERNLVNLGEVVGYGLRAISEPLHLPRSYVWLAPQLEIWGASSAAAKANELVKAKIAERQSGIAEPEEVENLCIFPGQRHPFHLRDVFDTVESLANPLWPRELELLLIPGVAVYASVHAPIFVSLGFPTPVGVLSFDEAVVANARSYLLDHLKADSGKVVESFLGQL
;
A
#
# COMPACT_ATOMS: atom_id res chain seq x y z
N MET A 1 2.17 54.19 -19.61
CA MET A 1 3.48 54.66 -20.12
C MET A 1 3.83 53.86 -21.38
N LYS A 2 4.87 54.24 -22.16
CA LYS A 2 5.26 53.67 -23.47
C LYS A 2 5.25 52.11 -23.51
N ARG A 3 4.55 51.48 -24.49
CA ARG A 3 5.04 50.86 -25.77
C ARG A 3 5.55 49.41 -25.62
N GLU A 4 5.48 48.49 -26.61
CA GLU A 4 4.74 48.41 -27.89
C GLU A 4 4.63 46.92 -28.36
N ARG A 5 3.44 46.55 -28.89
CA ARG A 5 3.13 45.71 -30.09
C ARG A 5 4.23 44.78 -30.66
N LYS A 6 3.95 43.49 -30.91
CA LYS A 6 3.27 42.90 -32.11
C LYS A 6 2.93 41.38 -31.88
N VAL A 7 2.03 40.62 -32.55
CA VAL A 7 1.24 40.68 -33.83
C VAL A 7 2.04 40.33 -35.11
N LEU A 8 1.89 39.19 -35.81
CA LEU A 8 0.94 38.02 -35.85
C LEU A 8 1.73 36.76 -36.40
N SER A 9 1.25 35.55 -36.75
CA SER A 9 -0.07 34.94 -37.08
C SER A 9 -0.05 33.38 -36.97
N VAL A 10 -1.18 32.70 -37.24
CA VAL A 10 -1.42 31.23 -37.18
C VAL A 10 -0.79 30.40 -38.31
N ASN A 11 -0.33 29.18 -37.98
CA ASN A 11 -0.37 27.90 -38.75
C ASN A 11 -0.04 26.75 -37.76
N GLY A 12 -0.46 25.48 -37.93
CA GLY A 12 -1.32 24.91 -38.97
C GLY A 12 -1.19 23.40 -39.16
N GLY A 13 -1.41 22.57 -38.11
CA GLY A 13 -1.55 21.10 -38.23
C GLY A 13 -0.59 20.25 -37.37
N GLN A 14 -1.16 19.22 -36.73
CA GLN A 14 -0.63 17.93 -36.22
C GLN A 14 0.91 17.78 -36.03
N SER A 15 1.42 17.26 -34.91
CA SER A 15 0.99 16.00 -34.28
C SER A 15 1.41 15.84 -32.80
N GLY A 16 0.57 15.16 -32.01
CA GLY A 16 0.95 14.25 -30.92
C GLY A 16 1.94 14.69 -29.84
N GLU A 17 1.42 15.25 -28.75
CA GLU A 17 1.98 15.06 -27.39
C GLU A 17 0.81 15.25 -26.40
N GLU A 18 0.53 14.24 -25.57
CA GLU A 18 -0.51 14.32 -24.54
C GLU A 18 0.09 14.98 -23.30
N LEU A 19 -0.35 16.20 -22.99
CA LEU A 19 0.11 16.94 -21.82
C LEU A 19 -0.50 16.34 -20.55
N GLU A 20 0.31 15.60 -19.79
CA GLU A 20 0.01 15.19 -18.42
C GLU A 20 -0.31 16.44 -17.57
N ALA A 21 -1.55 16.54 -17.11
CA ALA A 21 -2.00 17.63 -16.26
C ALA A 21 -1.82 17.23 -14.79
N THR A 22 -1.03 17.98 -14.02
CA THR A 22 -0.77 17.72 -12.60
C THR A 22 -2.06 17.66 -11.77
N PHE A 23 -2.24 16.58 -10.99
CA PHE A 23 -3.49 16.23 -10.31
C PHE A 23 -3.48 16.61 -8.80
N GLU A 24 -3.95 17.80 -8.45
CA GLU A 24 -4.29 18.15 -7.05
C GLU A 24 -5.62 18.93 -7.00
N GLY A 25 -6.67 18.37 -6.40
CA GLY A 25 -7.94 19.09 -6.15
C GLY A 25 -9.21 18.24 -6.00
N ASP A 26 -9.60 17.50 -7.03
CA ASP A 26 -11.00 17.04 -7.23
C ASP A 26 -11.26 15.52 -7.03
N GLU A 27 -10.32 14.78 -6.44
CA GLU A 27 -10.39 13.32 -6.34
C GLU A 27 -10.87 12.82 -4.97
N ILE A 28 -11.73 11.79 -5.00
CA ILE A 28 -12.44 11.26 -3.84
C ILE A 28 -12.16 9.77 -3.74
N VAL A 29 -11.74 9.31 -2.55
CA VAL A 29 -11.61 7.87 -2.25
C VAL A 29 -13.00 7.25 -2.21
N VAL A 30 -13.34 6.45 -3.20
CA VAL A 30 -14.61 5.72 -3.34
C VAL A 30 -14.50 4.25 -2.94
N GLY A 31 -13.29 3.70 -2.86
CA GLY A 31 -13.01 2.37 -2.31
C GLY A 31 -11.70 2.37 -1.54
N HIS A 32 -11.62 1.55 -0.49
CA HIS A 32 -10.41 1.34 0.31
C HIS A 32 -10.43 -0.11 0.77
N PHE A 33 -9.46 -0.89 0.30
CA PHE A 33 -9.20 -2.26 0.71
C PHE A 33 -7.70 -2.56 0.64
N GLU A 34 -7.29 -3.71 1.15
CA GLU A 34 -5.93 -4.25 1.14
C GLU A 34 -5.96 -5.58 0.38
N LEU A 35 -4.97 -5.81 -0.48
CA LEU A 35 -4.73 -7.09 -1.14
C LEU A 35 -3.44 -7.71 -0.59
N VAL A 36 -3.22 -8.99 -0.86
CA VAL A 36 -1.93 -9.65 -0.59
C VAL A 36 -1.20 -10.01 -1.88
N LEU A 37 0.04 -9.56 -1.97
CA LEU A 37 0.97 -9.85 -3.06
C LEU A 37 1.72 -11.15 -2.73
N PRO A 38 1.71 -12.18 -3.61
CA PRO A 38 2.44 -13.42 -3.37
C PRO A 38 3.95 -13.21 -3.51
N CYS A 39 4.70 -13.48 -2.44
CA CYS A 39 6.14 -13.24 -2.35
C CYS A 39 6.92 -14.50 -1.94
N ARG A 40 8.23 -14.51 -2.21
CA ARG A 40 9.14 -15.62 -1.91
C ARG A 40 10.47 -15.11 -1.39
N VAL A 41 11.00 -15.75 -0.34
CA VAL A 41 12.39 -15.57 0.07
C VAL A 41 13.26 -16.44 -0.83
N PHE A 42 14.37 -15.90 -1.32
CA PHE A 42 15.41 -16.63 -2.01
C PHE A 42 16.68 -16.65 -1.14
N ASP A 43 17.21 -17.85 -0.93
CA ASP A 43 18.53 -18.04 -0.35
C ASP A 43 19.54 -17.93 -1.50
N VAL A 44 20.39 -16.90 -1.46
CA VAL A 44 21.27 -16.54 -2.59
C VAL A 44 22.74 -16.63 -2.19
N GLU A 45 23.55 -17.24 -3.05
CA GLU A 45 25.00 -17.23 -2.96
C GLU A 45 25.59 -16.41 -4.10
N TYR A 46 26.48 -15.49 -3.77
CA TYR A 46 27.04 -14.55 -4.72
C TYR A 46 28.48 -14.20 -4.37
N LYS A 47 29.20 -13.65 -5.34
CA LYS A 47 30.54 -13.08 -5.14
C LYS A 47 30.47 -11.57 -5.29
N VAL A 48 31.18 -10.86 -4.41
CA VAL A 48 31.41 -9.42 -4.53
C VAL A 48 32.87 -9.13 -4.82
N ALA A 49 33.13 -8.11 -5.64
CA ALA A 49 34.44 -7.49 -5.75
C ALA A 49 34.46 -6.22 -4.89
N ALA A 50 35.37 -6.17 -3.93
CA ALA A 50 35.64 -4.99 -3.11
C ALA A 50 36.70 -4.09 -3.77
N GLU A 51 36.48 -2.79 -3.77
CA GLU A 51 37.47 -1.80 -4.25
C GLU A 51 38.61 -1.64 -3.24
N GLN A 52 39.70 -2.40 -3.43
CA GLN A 52 41.00 -1.94 -2.91
C GLN A 52 41.43 -0.73 -3.75
N LYS A 53 41.38 0.45 -3.14
CA LYS A 53 41.68 1.73 -3.80
C LYS A 53 43.18 1.95 -3.97
N PHE A 54 43.76 1.25 -4.94
CA PHE A 54 44.98 1.70 -5.58
C PHE A 54 44.68 2.97 -6.38
N GLN A 55 45.55 3.98 -6.32
CA GLN A 55 45.54 5.05 -7.33
C GLN A 55 45.99 4.47 -8.68
N PRO A 56 45.54 5.01 -9.82
CA PRO A 56 45.92 4.49 -11.14
C PRO A 56 47.45 4.41 -11.33
N SER A 57 48.19 5.40 -10.81
CA SER A 57 49.66 5.42 -10.80
C SER A 57 50.26 4.24 -10.02
N GLN A 58 49.78 3.95 -8.81
CA GLN A 58 50.17 2.77 -8.01
C GLN A 58 49.82 1.47 -8.74
N GLU A 59 48.61 1.33 -9.28
CA GLU A 59 48.17 0.14 -10.01
C GLU A 59 49.08 -0.12 -11.21
N PHE A 60 49.28 0.87 -12.08
CA PHE A 60 50.11 0.67 -13.27
C PHE A 60 51.58 0.45 -12.90
N PHE A 61 52.10 1.09 -11.85
CA PHE A 61 53.43 0.82 -11.31
C PHE A 61 53.58 -0.64 -10.87
N LEU A 62 52.66 -1.16 -10.04
CA LEU A 62 52.71 -2.54 -9.58
C LEU A 62 52.59 -3.53 -10.76
N ARG A 63 51.71 -3.25 -11.73
CA ARG A 63 51.58 -4.02 -12.99
C ARG A 63 52.88 -4.01 -13.80
N LEU A 64 53.59 -2.88 -13.89
CA LEU A 64 54.83 -2.75 -14.63
C LEU A 64 55.98 -3.48 -13.93
N VAL A 65 56.15 -3.31 -12.62
CA VAL A 65 57.19 -4.01 -11.83
C VAL A 65 56.92 -5.53 -11.75
N HIS A 66 55.67 -5.97 -11.79
CA HIS A 66 55.30 -7.38 -11.98
C HIS A 66 55.76 -7.91 -13.35
N SER A 67 55.53 -7.13 -14.42
CA SER A 67 55.76 -7.54 -15.81
C SER A 67 57.23 -7.42 -16.25
N ALA A 68 57.98 -6.50 -15.63
CA ALA A 68 59.41 -6.27 -15.84
C ALA A 68 60.16 -6.16 -14.49
N PRO A 69 60.35 -7.28 -13.76
CA PRO A 69 61.05 -7.27 -12.48
C PRO A 69 62.50 -6.78 -12.63
N GLY A 70 62.89 -5.80 -11.82
CA GLY A 70 64.20 -5.17 -11.88
C GLY A 70 64.30 -3.98 -12.85
N ILE A 71 63.16 -3.39 -13.24
CA ILE A 71 63.09 -2.12 -13.98
C ILE A 71 63.77 -0.98 -13.20
N GLY A 72 64.48 -0.09 -13.91
CA GLY A 72 65.15 1.09 -13.34
C GLY A 72 64.26 2.34 -13.32
N ARG A 73 64.59 3.29 -12.43
CA ARG A 73 63.87 4.57 -12.24
C ARG A 73 63.67 5.36 -13.54
N ASP A 74 64.70 5.47 -14.38
CA ASP A 74 64.63 6.21 -15.65
C ASP A 74 63.69 5.54 -16.68
N GLN A 75 63.61 4.20 -16.65
CA GLN A 75 62.72 3.42 -17.50
C GLN A 75 61.26 3.55 -17.04
N LEU A 76 61.04 3.58 -15.72
CA LEU A 76 59.75 3.87 -15.12
C LEU A 76 59.27 5.29 -15.48
N ALA A 77 60.15 6.29 -15.37
CA ALA A 77 59.90 7.67 -15.80
C ALA A 77 59.48 7.75 -17.28
N SER A 78 60.28 7.14 -18.17
CA SER A 78 60.02 7.12 -19.62
C SER A 78 58.79 6.30 -20.02
N PHE A 79 58.31 5.37 -19.19
CA PHE A 79 57.11 4.58 -19.48
C PHE A 79 55.83 5.35 -19.13
N PHE A 80 55.83 6.08 -18.00
CA PHE A 80 54.65 6.85 -17.56
C PHE A 80 54.63 8.31 -18.01
N GLY A 81 55.76 8.85 -18.50
CA GLY A 81 55.92 10.27 -18.78
C GLY A 81 56.05 11.13 -17.51
N PHE A 82 56.33 10.51 -16.37
CA PHE A 82 56.44 11.13 -15.06
C PHE A 82 57.73 11.94 -14.90
N ASP A 83 57.66 13.04 -14.14
CA ASP A 83 58.83 13.76 -13.66
C ASP A 83 59.53 13.03 -12.49
N ALA A 84 60.72 13.49 -12.10
CA ALA A 84 61.52 12.85 -11.06
C ALA A 84 60.87 12.82 -9.66
N ARG A 85 59.88 13.70 -9.40
CA ARG A 85 59.11 13.74 -8.14
C ARG A 85 57.92 12.81 -8.20
N GLU A 86 57.25 12.73 -9.35
CA GLU A 86 56.16 11.77 -9.58
C GLU A 86 56.67 10.32 -9.52
N VAL A 87 57.85 10.05 -10.10
CA VAL A 87 58.55 8.77 -9.97
C VAL A 87 58.89 8.44 -8.51
N GLU A 88 59.50 9.39 -7.78
CA GLU A 88 59.85 9.19 -6.37
C GLU A 88 58.61 8.94 -5.51
N PHE A 89 57.53 9.72 -5.72
CA PHE A 89 56.27 9.57 -5.01
C PHE A 89 55.68 8.18 -5.19
N VAL A 90 55.54 7.70 -6.43
CA VAL A 90 54.91 6.40 -6.72
C VAL A 90 55.76 5.23 -6.21
N ILE A 91 57.09 5.36 -6.19
CA ILE A 91 57.98 4.37 -5.54
C ILE A 91 57.77 4.38 -4.02
N GLN A 92 57.96 5.53 -3.35
CA GLN A 92 57.85 5.64 -1.89
C GLN A 92 56.48 5.20 -1.36
N ASP A 93 55.41 5.54 -2.08
CA ASP A 93 54.04 5.15 -1.76
C ASP A 93 53.88 3.62 -1.79
N ALA A 94 54.32 2.96 -2.87
CA ALA A 94 54.28 1.49 -3.00
C ALA A 94 55.26 0.73 -2.08
N GLU A 95 56.38 1.34 -1.68
CA GLU A 95 57.28 0.83 -0.65
C GLU A 95 56.69 0.99 0.76
N SER A 96 56.03 2.12 1.05
CA SER A 96 55.39 2.38 2.36
C SER A 96 54.24 1.42 2.66
N LEU A 97 53.52 0.99 1.62
CA LEU A 97 52.51 -0.06 1.67
C LEU A 97 53.10 -1.48 1.66
N GLY A 98 54.43 -1.62 1.55
CA GLY A 98 55.14 -2.90 1.59
C GLY A 98 54.96 -3.77 0.34
N TYR A 99 54.44 -3.24 -0.77
CA TYR A 99 54.19 -3.99 -2.01
C TYR A 99 55.42 -4.04 -2.93
N ALA A 100 56.26 -3.01 -2.92
CA ALA A 100 57.51 -2.96 -3.67
C ALA A 100 58.74 -2.79 -2.76
N TYR A 101 59.92 -2.98 -3.33
CA TYR A 101 61.20 -2.57 -2.76
C TYR A 101 62.21 -2.28 -3.88
N GLU A 102 63.08 -1.29 -3.68
CA GLU A 102 64.26 -1.04 -4.50
C GLU A 102 65.47 -1.82 -3.98
N LYS A 103 66.25 -2.40 -4.91
CA LYS A 103 67.56 -2.99 -4.63
C LYS A 103 68.50 -2.77 -5.81
N ASP A 104 69.73 -2.35 -5.54
CA ASP A 104 70.78 -2.11 -6.56
C ASP A 104 70.28 -1.18 -7.71
N SER A 105 69.53 -0.13 -7.33
CA SER A 105 68.83 0.82 -8.21
C SER A 105 67.83 0.19 -9.21
N ARG A 106 67.18 -0.90 -8.79
CA ARG A 106 66.18 -1.65 -9.55
C ARG A 106 64.98 -2.00 -8.68
N LEU A 107 63.79 -1.92 -9.26
CA LEU A 107 62.52 -2.10 -8.54
C LEU A 107 62.00 -3.54 -8.63
N TYR A 108 61.53 -4.08 -7.52
CA TYR A 108 60.98 -5.43 -7.41
C TYR A 108 59.70 -5.43 -6.56
N LEU A 109 58.80 -6.38 -6.82
CA LEU A 109 57.68 -6.65 -5.91
C LEU A 109 58.13 -7.47 -4.70
N SER A 110 57.59 -7.14 -3.53
CA SER A 110 57.72 -7.92 -2.29
C SER A 110 56.99 -9.26 -2.39
N ILE A 111 56.89 -10.01 -1.28
CA ILE A 111 56.04 -11.21 -1.22
C ILE A 111 54.57 -10.79 -1.32
N ALA A 112 54.12 -9.88 -0.45
CA ALA A 112 52.77 -9.33 -0.47
C ALA A 112 52.42 -8.66 -1.81
N GLY A 113 53.35 -7.93 -2.42
CA GLY A 113 53.15 -7.33 -3.74
C GLY A 113 52.93 -8.34 -4.86
N LYS A 114 53.51 -9.54 -4.78
CA LYS A 114 53.28 -10.64 -5.73
C LYS A 114 51.96 -11.36 -5.47
N GLU A 115 51.52 -11.44 -4.22
CA GLU A 115 50.25 -12.06 -3.83
C GLU A 115 49.02 -11.29 -4.36
N LEU A 116 49.18 -10.03 -4.77
CA LEU A 116 48.18 -9.25 -5.53
C LEU A 116 47.90 -9.79 -6.96
N PHE A 117 48.73 -10.70 -7.49
CA PHE A 117 48.67 -11.16 -8.89
C PHE A 117 48.22 -12.63 -9.00
N VAL A 118 46.99 -12.91 -8.53
CA VAL A 118 46.47 -14.28 -8.44
C VAL A 118 45.99 -14.83 -9.80
N SER A 119 46.90 -15.36 -10.62
CA SER A 119 46.78 -16.67 -11.33
C SER A 119 47.85 -16.88 -12.41
N ALA A 120 48.02 -18.14 -12.84
CA ALA A 120 49.03 -18.61 -13.79
C ALA A 120 48.88 -18.13 -15.26
N LYS A 121 48.24 -16.97 -15.49
CA LYS A 121 48.16 -16.29 -16.80
C LYS A 121 48.65 -14.84 -16.79
N GLY A 122 49.01 -14.29 -15.62
CA GLY A 122 49.54 -12.93 -15.51
C GLY A 122 48.49 -11.80 -15.64
N GLU A 123 47.20 -12.12 -15.59
CA GLU A 123 46.11 -11.14 -15.51
C GLU A 123 46.06 -10.52 -14.08
N PRO A 124 46.31 -9.21 -13.90
CA PRO A 124 46.27 -8.59 -12.57
C PRO A 124 44.83 -8.46 -12.07
N ARG A 125 44.59 -8.83 -10.80
CA ARG A 125 43.30 -8.71 -10.13
C ARG A 125 43.45 -8.01 -8.77
N LEU A 126 43.60 -6.69 -8.81
CA LEU A 126 43.68 -5.80 -7.64
C LEU A 126 42.31 -5.60 -6.93
N PHE A 127 41.43 -6.61 -7.02
CA PHE A 127 40.13 -6.66 -6.37
C PHE A 127 40.03 -7.97 -5.61
N SER A 128 39.85 -7.91 -4.29
CA SER A 128 39.51 -9.08 -3.49
C SER A 128 38.08 -9.50 -3.81
N VAL A 129 37.91 -10.76 -4.23
CA VAL A 129 36.61 -11.35 -4.56
C VAL A 129 36.15 -12.25 -3.41
N PHE A 130 35.15 -11.79 -2.67
CA PHE A 130 34.59 -12.50 -1.52
C PHE A 130 33.29 -13.21 -1.89
N ARG A 131 33.13 -14.48 -1.47
CA ARG A 131 31.83 -15.17 -1.52
C ARG A 131 31.00 -14.71 -0.31
N LYS A 132 29.77 -14.29 -0.55
CA LYS A 132 28.77 -13.93 0.45
C LYS A 132 27.49 -14.73 0.19
N SER A 133 26.65 -14.85 1.21
CA SER A 133 25.29 -15.36 1.08
C SER A 133 24.30 -14.41 1.75
N ALA A 134 23.04 -14.43 1.30
CA ALA A 134 21.97 -13.62 1.86
C ALA A 134 20.62 -14.33 1.72
N ARG A 135 19.63 -13.88 2.48
CA ARG A 135 18.22 -14.26 2.31
C ARG A 135 17.45 -13.02 1.87
N VAL A 136 16.89 -13.02 0.67
CA VAL A 136 16.28 -11.83 0.04
C VAL A 136 14.84 -12.09 -0.36
N GLY A 137 13.94 -11.18 -0.02
CA GLY A 137 12.53 -11.26 -0.39
C GLY A 137 12.27 -10.62 -1.76
N PHE A 138 11.53 -11.31 -2.61
CA PHE A 138 11.04 -10.78 -3.89
C PHE A 138 9.54 -11.09 -4.04
N ASP A 139 8.80 -10.18 -4.68
CA ASP A 139 7.44 -10.48 -5.15
C ASP A 139 7.49 -11.43 -6.35
N LEU A 140 6.45 -12.22 -6.59
CA LEU A 140 6.45 -13.22 -7.66
C LEU A 140 5.91 -12.72 -9.01
N ILE A 141 5.53 -11.44 -9.13
CA ILE A 141 4.94 -10.86 -10.34
C ILE A 141 6.00 -10.08 -11.13
N SER A 142 6.47 -8.97 -10.55
CA SER A 142 7.52 -8.11 -11.11
C SER A 142 8.94 -8.63 -10.83
N LEU A 143 9.11 -9.42 -9.76
CA LEU A 143 10.39 -9.84 -9.19
C LEU A 143 11.26 -8.65 -8.76
N ALA A 144 10.67 -7.71 -8.02
CA ALA A 144 11.34 -6.64 -7.31
C ALA A 144 11.36 -6.91 -5.78
N PRO A 145 12.18 -6.19 -4.98
CA PRO A 145 12.33 -6.50 -3.56
C PRO A 145 11.06 -6.32 -2.74
N ALA A 146 10.72 -7.36 -1.97
CA ALA A 146 9.51 -7.46 -1.17
C ALA A 146 9.79 -7.45 0.33
N ARG A 147 8.92 -6.77 1.08
CA ARG A 147 8.99 -6.59 2.54
C ARG A 147 8.18 -7.67 3.23
N ARG A 148 8.84 -8.45 4.09
CA ARG A 148 8.17 -9.49 4.88
C ARG A 148 7.55 -8.89 6.14
N GLU A 149 6.31 -8.45 6.00
CA GLU A 149 5.51 -7.93 7.10
C GLU A 149 4.52 -8.98 7.62
N ARG A 150 3.89 -8.73 8.76
CA ARG A 150 2.76 -9.54 9.25
C ARG A 150 1.48 -8.75 8.97
N PRO A 151 0.60 -9.20 8.07
CA PRO A 151 -0.62 -8.45 7.80
C PRO A 151 -1.52 -8.45 9.04
N ALA A 152 -2.17 -7.32 9.31
CA ALA A 152 -3.11 -7.20 10.41
C ALA A 152 -4.32 -8.13 10.21
N VAL A 153 -4.77 -8.24 8.97
CA VAL A 153 -5.87 -9.09 8.50
C VAL A 153 -5.29 -10.27 7.72
N ARG A 154 -5.64 -11.50 8.08
CA ARG A 154 -4.87 -12.72 7.72
C ARG A 154 -5.46 -13.52 6.56
N SER A 155 -6.57 -13.07 5.99
CA SER A 155 -7.28 -13.74 4.89
C SER A 155 -7.75 -12.78 3.80
N LEU A 156 -6.94 -11.74 3.52
CA LEU A 156 -7.18 -10.77 2.44
C LEU A 156 -7.17 -11.44 1.05
N PRO A 157 -7.81 -10.84 0.02
CA PRO A 157 -7.77 -11.35 -1.35
C PRO A 157 -6.36 -11.24 -1.97
N GLU A 158 -5.94 -12.28 -2.71
CA GLU A 158 -4.62 -12.34 -3.35
C GLU A 158 -4.59 -11.67 -4.72
N ILE A 159 -3.50 -10.95 -5.03
CA ILE A 159 -3.26 -10.39 -6.36
C ILE A 159 -2.93 -11.52 -7.34
N GLY A 160 -3.73 -11.62 -8.40
CA GLY A 160 -3.56 -12.64 -9.44
C GLY A 160 -2.24 -12.53 -10.20
N PHE A 161 -1.81 -13.65 -10.79
CA PHE A 161 -0.69 -13.67 -11.74
C PHE A 161 -1.16 -13.26 -13.14
N PRO A 162 -0.39 -12.45 -13.89
CA PRO A 162 -0.62 -12.25 -15.32
C PRO A 162 -0.60 -13.58 -16.08
N GLU A 163 -1.42 -13.72 -17.13
CA GLU A 163 -1.63 -15.01 -17.84
C GLU A 163 -0.32 -15.65 -18.36
N ASP A 164 0.63 -14.84 -18.83
CA ASP A 164 1.94 -15.29 -19.31
C ASP A 164 2.99 -15.56 -18.19
N THR A 165 2.67 -15.23 -16.93
CA THR A 165 3.63 -15.25 -15.81
C THR A 165 3.49 -16.51 -14.95
N SER A 166 4.33 -17.51 -15.24
CA SER A 166 4.48 -18.67 -14.36
C SER A 166 5.45 -18.39 -13.20
N PRO A 167 5.06 -18.68 -11.94
CA PRO A 167 6.00 -18.71 -10.81
C PRO A 167 7.13 -19.74 -10.98
N GLY A 168 6.93 -20.74 -11.84
CA GLY A 168 7.86 -21.81 -12.20
C GLY A 168 9.07 -21.35 -13.04
N GLY A 169 9.76 -20.32 -12.55
CA GLY A 169 10.91 -19.70 -13.20
C GLY A 169 11.59 -18.59 -12.37
N ALA A 170 10.99 -18.19 -11.24
CA ALA A 170 11.46 -17.07 -10.42
C ALA A 170 12.94 -17.17 -10.02
N SER A 171 13.42 -18.30 -9.49
CA SER A 171 14.84 -18.48 -9.11
C SER A 171 15.81 -18.24 -10.27
N LYS A 172 15.42 -18.61 -11.51
CA LYS A 172 16.23 -18.41 -12.71
C LYS A 172 16.29 -16.91 -13.07
N ARG A 173 15.15 -16.23 -13.14
CA ARG A 173 15.06 -14.78 -13.40
C ARG A 173 15.77 -13.95 -12.32
N VAL A 174 15.69 -14.36 -11.05
CA VAL A 174 16.43 -13.75 -9.95
C VAL A 174 17.94 -13.92 -10.11
N ARG A 175 18.41 -15.12 -10.46
CA ARG A 175 19.84 -15.40 -10.69
C ARG A 175 20.43 -14.67 -11.90
N GLU A 176 19.71 -14.64 -13.01
CA GLU A 176 20.21 -14.13 -14.30
C GLU A 176 20.09 -12.61 -14.44
N GLU A 177 19.07 -11.99 -13.81
CA GLU A 177 18.72 -10.58 -13.99
C GLU A 177 18.48 -9.85 -12.67
N LYS A 178 17.45 -10.23 -11.90
CA LYS A 178 16.87 -9.35 -10.88
C LYS A 178 17.76 -9.14 -9.64
N LEU A 179 18.56 -10.13 -9.23
CA LEU A 179 19.51 -9.94 -8.12
C LEU A 179 20.62 -8.93 -8.49
N LYS A 180 20.96 -8.79 -9.78
CA LYS A 180 21.89 -7.76 -10.26
C LYS A 180 21.22 -6.39 -10.32
N LEU A 181 19.98 -6.32 -10.82
CA LEU A 181 19.20 -5.08 -10.92
C LEU A 181 19.00 -4.43 -9.54
N HIS A 182 18.54 -5.22 -8.56
CA HIS A 182 18.19 -4.73 -7.22
C HIS A 182 19.32 -4.86 -6.18
N PHE A 183 20.55 -5.14 -6.61
CA PHE A 183 21.68 -5.45 -5.70
C PHE A 183 21.98 -4.35 -4.66
N ALA A 184 21.80 -3.08 -5.04
CA ALA A 184 21.99 -1.93 -4.16
C ALA A 184 20.77 -1.64 -3.26
N GLU A 185 19.56 -1.89 -3.75
CA GLU A 185 18.28 -1.73 -3.03
C GLU A 185 18.19 -2.74 -1.88
N LEU A 186 18.58 -4.00 -2.15
CA LEU A 186 18.69 -5.10 -1.18
C LEU A 186 19.80 -4.91 -0.14
N GLY A 187 20.52 -3.78 -0.15
CA GLY A 187 21.60 -3.46 0.78
C GLY A 187 22.91 -4.25 0.59
N LEU A 188 22.92 -5.29 -0.24
CA LEU A 188 24.04 -6.23 -0.45
C LEU A 188 25.33 -5.57 -0.99
N ALA A 189 25.20 -4.38 -1.57
CA ALA A 189 26.31 -3.54 -2.02
C ALA A 189 27.07 -2.81 -0.90
N ARG A 190 26.65 -2.91 0.37
CA ARG A 190 27.35 -2.32 1.52
C ARG A 190 28.21 -3.37 2.24
N ASP A 191 29.18 -2.91 3.00
CA ASP A 191 29.96 -3.73 3.93
C ASP A 191 29.65 -3.34 5.38
N GLU A 192 29.65 -4.33 6.28
CA GLU A 192 29.17 -4.16 7.66
C GLU A 192 30.03 -3.19 8.48
N GLU A 193 31.31 -3.05 8.14
CA GLU A 193 32.26 -2.12 8.77
C GLU A 193 32.24 -0.70 8.14
N GLY A 194 31.28 -0.40 7.25
CA GLY A 194 30.78 0.96 7.07
C GLY A 194 31.58 1.91 6.16
N GLY A 195 31.87 1.53 4.91
CA GLY A 195 32.35 2.53 3.93
C GLY A 195 32.47 2.10 2.48
N GLN A 196 32.96 0.89 2.20
CA GLN A 196 33.18 0.43 0.82
C GLN A 196 31.86 0.01 0.15
N ARG A 197 31.71 0.37 -1.13
CA ARG A 197 30.65 -0.13 -2.00
C ARG A 197 31.14 -1.38 -2.71
N ASN A 198 30.60 -2.52 -2.33
CA ASN A 198 30.84 -3.80 -2.97
C ASN A 198 30.08 -3.89 -4.30
N SER A 199 30.73 -4.39 -5.35
CA SER A 199 30.10 -4.64 -6.65
C SER A 199 29.81 -6.13 -6.84
N LEU A 200 28.65 -6.48 -7.42
CA LEU A 200 28.29 -7.88 -7.69
C LEU A 200 29.16 -8.45 -8.83
N TYR A 201 29.96 -9.46 -8.53
CA TYR A 201 30.86 -10.14 -9.47
C TYR A 201 30.21 -11.34 -10.17
N SER A 202 29.55 -12.22 -9.40
CA SER A 202 28.80 -13.37 -9.93
C SER A 202 27.67 -13.76 -9.00
N VAL A 203 26.59 -14.35 -9.54
CA VAL A 203 25.58 -15.07 -8.76
C VAL A 203 25.81 -16.56 -8.94
N ASP A 204 26.22 -17.22 -7.86
CA ASP A 204 26.62 -18.62 -7.89
C ASP A 204 25.39 -19.52 -7.84
N GLU A 205 24.50 -19.32 -6.87
CA GLU A 205 23.28 -20.11 -6.67
C GLU A 205 22.12 -19.25 -6.13
N VAL A 206 20.88 -19.65 -6.45
CA VAL A 206 19.62 -19.01 -6.00
C VAL A 206 18.60 -20.11 -5.74
N VAL A 207 18.26 -20.36 -4.48
CA VAL A 207 17.28 -21.38 -4.07
C VAL A 207 16.00 -20.72 -3.56
N ALA A 208 14.84 -21.20 -4.02
CA ALA A 208 13.55 -20.69 -3.55
C ALA A 208 13.21 -21.27 -2.18
N SER A 209 13.19 -20.40 -1.16
CA SER A 209 13.07 -20.72 0.26
C SER A 209 11.59 -20.74 0.69
N GLU A 210 11.24 -20.11 1.80
CA GLU A 210 9.85 -19.90 2.26
C GLU A 210 9.04 -18.91 1.39
N HIS A 211 7.70 -19.07 1.39
CA HIS A 211 6.76 -18.06 0.88
C HIS A 211 6.42 -17.04 1.98
N PHE A 212 6.02 -15.84 1.56
CA PHE A 212 5.34 -14.87 2.41
C PHE A 212 4.37 -14.03 1.57
N LEU A 213 3.63 -13.15 2.24
CA LEU A 213 2.72 -12.20 1.61
C LEU A 213 3.16 -10.79 2.00
N GLU A 214 3.09 -9.85 1.05
CA GLU A 214 3.21 -8.41 1.32
C GLU A 214 1.83 -7.77 1.17
N THR A 215 1.44 -6.90 2.10
CA THR A 215 0.15 -6.19 2.03
C THR A 215 0.24 -5.03 1.04
N VAL A 216 -0.70 -4.96 0.11
CA VAL A 216 -0.84 -3.86 -0.84
C VAL A 216 -2.14 -3.11 -0.51
N PRO A 217 -2.08 -1.99 0.25
CA PRO A 217 -3.22 -1.08 0.36
C PRO A 217 -3.60 -0.51 -1.02
N VAL A 218 -4.89 -0.47 -1.30
CA VAL A 218 -5.48 0.00 -2.56
C VAL A 218 -6.55 1.05 -2.25
N HIS A 219 -6.28 2.29 -2.64
CA HIS A 219 -7.29 3.34 -2.69
C HIS A 219 -7.89 3.41 -4.10
N LEU A 220 -9.21 3.38 -4.20
CA LEU A 220 -9.89 3.65 -5.47
C LEU A 220 -10.32 5.10 -5.46
N LYS A 221 -9.67 5.92 -6.30
CA LYS A 221 -9.99 7.33 -6.48
C LYS A 221 -10.95 7.52 -7.66
N ALA A 222 -11.85 8.48 -7.54
CA ALA A 222 -12.72 8.92 -8.62
C ALA A 222 -12.95 10.43 -8.56
N LYS A 223 -13.13 11.07 -9.72
CA LYS A 223 -13.47 12.50 -9.80
C LYS A 223 -14.95 12.71 -9.54
N ARG A 224 -15.29 13.82 -8.85
CA ARG A 224 -16.68 14.16 -8.49
C ARG A 224 -17.66 14.11 -9.67
N GLU A 225 -17.24 14.58 -10.84
CA GLU A 225 -18.05 14.67 -12.06
C GLU A 225 -18.17 13.32 -12.78
N ALA A 226 -17.23 12.40 -12.54
CA ALA A 226 -17.11 11.10 -13.19
C ALA A 226 -16.86 9.96 -12.16
N PRO A 227 -17.78 9.73 -11.20
CA PRO A 227 -17.64 8.74 -10.13
C PRO A 227 -17.65 7.27 -10.58
N SER A 228 -17.81 7.03 -11.89
CA SER A 228 -17.68 5.73 -12.55
C SER A 228 -16.34 5.52 -13.24
N LEU A 229 -15.52 6.56 -13.37
CA LEU A 229 -14.13 6.48 -13.80
C LEU A 229 -13.26 6.33 -12.55
N ILE A 230 -12.77 5.12 -12.35
CA ILE A 230 -12.00 4.72 -11.17
C ILE A 230 -10.53 4.59 -11.54
N THR A 231 -9.67 5.20 -10.75
CA THR A 231 -8.21 5.02 -10.81
C THR A 231 -7.76 4.34 -9.52
N PRO A 232 -7.10 3.16 -9.58
CA PRO A 232 -6.40 2.59 -8.43
C PRO A 232 -5.19 3.45 -8.05
N ASP A 233 -4.98 3.64 -6.76
CA ASP A 233 -3.86 4.35 -6.18
C ASP A 233 -3.18 3.46 -5.14
N LEU A 234 -1.86 3.33 -5.29
CA LEU A 234 -0.97 2.46 -4.50
C LEU A 234 0.08 3.27 -3.72
N SER A 235 -0.05 4.60 -3.64
CA SER A 235 0.93 5.49 -3.00
C SER A 235 1.11 5.26 -1.48
N GLU A 236 0.12 4.66 -0.80
CA GLU A 236 0.29 4.19 0.60
C GLU A 236 1.18 2.94 0.68
N TRP A 237 1.19 2.09 -0.36
CA TRP A 237 2.05 0.91 -0.40
C TRP A 237 3.51 1.30 -0.62
N ARG A 238 3.79 2.04 -1.71
CA ARG A 238 5.14 2.43 -2.14
C ARG A 238 5.13 3.77 -2.88
N PRO A 239 6.26 4.52 -2.89
CA PRO A 239 6.36 5.76 -3.66
C PRO A 239 6.12 5.54 -5.16
N ASP A 240 5.57 6.54 -5.85
CA ASP A 240 5.11 6.44 -7.24
C ASP A 240 6.16 5.87 -8.22
N HIS A 241 7.45 6.20 -8.04
CA HIS A 241 8.54 5.65 -8.85
C HIS A 241 8.79 4.15 -8.59
N GLU A 242 8.66 3.69 -7.35
CA GLU A 242 8.70 2.28 -6.98
C GLU A 242 7.45 1.51 -7.47
N VAL A 243 6.33 2.19 -7.73
CA VAL A 243 5.11 1.60 -8.31
C VAL A 243 5.22 1.52 -9.84
N ALA A 244 5.75 2.57 -10.49
CA ALA A 244 6.00 2.60 -11.93
C ALA A 244 6.96 1.50 -12.41
N ASP A 245 7.99 1.18 -11.61
CA ASP A 245 8.90 0.04 -11.83
C ASP A 245 8.22 -1.34 -11.64
N ARG A 246 6.95 -1.38 -11.21
CA ARG A 246 6.14 -2.58 -10.91
C ARG A 246 4.81 -2.61 -11.68
N LEU A 247 4.81 -2.10 -12.91
CA LEU A 247 3.63 -1.91 -13.78
C LEU A 247 2.75 -3.17 -13.97
N GLU A 248 3.31 -4.38 -13.89
CA GLU A 248 2.52 -5.62 -13.90
C GLU A 248 1.56 -5.73 -12.70
N ILE A 249 1.96 -5.25 -11.52
CA ILE A 249 1.14 -5.30 -10.30
C ILE A 249 0.00 -4.29 -10.38
N GLU A 250 0.27 -3.07 -10.84
CA GLU A 250 -0.77 -2.05 -11.10
C GLU A 250 -1.84 -2.56 -12.08
N ARG A 251 -1.42 -3.26 -13.14
CA ARG A 251 -2.33 -3.93 -14.09
C ARG A 251 -3.14 -5.05 -13.45
N GLN A 252 -2.56 -5.85 -12.56
CA GLN A 252 -3.29 -6.91 -11.85
C GLN A 252 -4.27 -6.34 -10.81
N VAL A 253 -3.93 -5.26 -10.11
CA VAL A 253 -4.86 -4.52 -9.24
C VAL A 253 -6.02 -3.93 -10.07
N SER A 254 -5.72 -3.34 -11.22
CA SER A 254 -6.74 -2.80 -12.13
C SER A 254 -7.69 -3.91 -12.65
N SER A 255 -7.14 -5.05 -13.06
CA SER A 255 -7.91 -6.24 -13.47
C SER A 255 -8.77 -6.79 -12.33
N PHE A 256 -8.24 -6.82 -11.10
CA PHE A 256 -9.00 -7.22 -9.91
C PHE A 256 -10.17 -6.26 -9.65
N VAL A 257 -9.94 -4.94 -9.69
CA VAL A 257 -11.00 -3.92 -9.55
C VAL A 257 -12.11 -4.12 -10.59
N ASP A 258 -11.76 -4.49 -11.82
CA ASP A 258 -12.76 -4.77 -12.86
C ASP A 258 -13.64 -5.99 -12.55
N THR A 259 -13.15 -6.99 -11.81
CA THR A 259 -13.99 -8.09 -11.28
C THR A 259 -14.96 -7.65 -10.19
N THR A 260 -14.68 -6.54 -9.49
CA THR A 260 -15.54 -6.00 -8.41
C THR A 260 -16.68 -5.11 -8.92
N ARG A 261 -16.76 -4.86 -10.24
CA ARG A 261 -17.82 -4.05 -10.85
C ARG A 261 -19.17 -4.77 -10.77
N VAL A 262 -20.20 -4.09 -10.25
CA VAL A 262 -21.56 -4.66 -10.13
C VAL A 262 -22.52 -4.08 -11.14
N LEU A 263 -23.54 -4.87 -11.51
CA LEU A 263 -24.67 -4.41 -12.31
C LEU A 263 -25.72 -3.75 -11.40
N SER A 264 -25.91 -2.44 -11.56
CA SER A 264 -27.00 -1.69 -10.94
C SER A 264 -28.32 -2.09 -11.60
N ARG A 265 -29.02 -3.07 -11.03
CA ARG A 265 -30.33 -3.50 -11.53
C ARG A 265 -31.40 -2.49 -11.12
N GLU A 266 -32.26 -2.13 -12.08
CA GLU A 266 -33.44 -1.30 -11.81
C GLU A 266 -34.30 -1.95 -10.71
N GLY A 267 -34.54 -1.22 -9.62
CA GLY A 267 -35.18 -1.73 -8.41
C GLY A 267 -34.23 -1.82 -7.20
N GLN A 268 -33.19 -2.65 -7.26
CA GLN A 268 -32.40 -3.05 -6.07
C GLN A 268 -31.74 -1.86 -5.34
N ALA A 269 -30.95 -1.06 -6.06
CA ALA A 269 -30.40 0.18 -5.49
C ALA A 269 -31.50 1.17 -5.05
N GLY A 270 -32.67 1.13 -5.69
CA GLY A 270 -33.85 1.91 -5.30
C GLY A 270 -34.42 1.51 -3.94
N GLU A 271 -34.46 0.21 -3.63
CA GLU A 271 -34.82 -0.31 -2.31
C GLU A 271 -33.79 0.10 -1.25
N ALA A 272 -32.50 0.02 -1.57
CA ALA A 272 -31.42 0.46 -0.69
C ALA A 272 -31.48 1.96 -0.38
N TYR A 273 -31.72 2.81 -1.38
CA TYR A 273 -31.98 4.24 -1.15
C TYR A 273 -33.34 4.48 -0.44
N GLY A 274 -34.32 3.58 -0.59
CA GLY A 274 -35.57 3.57 0.17
C GLY A 274 -35.34 3.31 1.67
N ALA A 275 -34.47 2.36 2.02
CA ALA A 275 -34.01 2.13 3.39
C ALA A 275 -33.29 3.37 3.95
N LEU A 276 -32.39 3.97 3.18
CA LEU A 276 -31.70 5.21 3.55
C LEU A 276 -32.69 6.38 3.80
N LEU A 277 -33.73 6.51 2.97
CA LEU A 277 -34.82 7.48 3.17
C LEU A 277 -35.67 7.17 4.41
N ARG A 278 -35.92 5.89 4.74
CA ARG A 278 -36.65 5.49 5.97
C ARG A 278 -35.86 5.79 7.24
N ILE A 279 -34.53 5.68 7.21
CA ILE A 279 -33.66 5.97 8.37
C ILE A 279 -33.45 7.48 8.54
N PHE A 280 -33.14 8.21 7.46
CA PHE A 280 -32.75 9.63 7.47
C PHE A 280 -33.76 10.61 6.82
N PRO A 281 -35.09 10.51 7.06
CA PRO A 281 -36.11 11.19 6.25
C PRO A 281 -35.97 12.71 6.27
N GLU A 282 -35.84 13.30 7.47
CA GLU A 282 -35.72 14.76 7.65
C GLU A 282 -34.43 15.33 7.08
N TYR A 283 -33.37 14.53 7.00
CA TYR A 283 -32.11 14.95 6.41
C TYR A 283 -32.15 14.92 4.88
N LEU A 284 -32.72 13.85 4.31
CA LEU A 284 -32.69 13.54 2.89
C LEU A 284 -33.86 14.10 2.09
N LYS A 285 -34.95 14.55 2.71
CA LYS A 285 -36.11 15.15 2.02
C LYS A 285 -35.76 16.23 1.00
N ARG A 286 -34.67 16.98 1.22
CA ARG A 286 -34.17 18.02 0.29
C ARG A 286 -33.62 17.46 -1.04
N PHE A 287 -33.22 16.19 -1.06
CA PHE A 287 -32.72 15.44 -2.21
C PHE A 287 -33.77 14.48 -2.77
N THR A 288 -34.89 14.26 -2.08
CA THR A 288 -35.99 13.41 -2.53
C THR A 288 -36.82 14.10 -3.63
N SER A 289 -37.27 13.33 -4.63
CA SER A 289 -38.21 13.77 -5.66
C SER A 289 -39.14 12.61 -6.01
N ARG A 290 -40.45 12.86 -6.08
CA ARG A 290 -41.48 11.83 -6.37
C ARG A 290 -41.39 10.55 -5.50
N GLY A 291 -40.85 10.68 -4.28
CA GLY A 291 -40.68 9.56 -3.34
C GLY A 291 -39.33 8.83 -3.42
N SER A 292 -38.49 9.07 -4.44
CA SER A 292 -37.16 8.48 -4.57
C SER A 292 -36.03 9.49 -4.32
N LEU A 293 -34.84 9.00 -3.98
CA LEU A 293 -33.66 9.84 -3.77
C LEU A 293 -33.07 10.27 -5.12
N ASN A 294 -32.83 11.57 -5.31
CA ASN A 294 -31.98 12.05 -6.41
C ASN A 294 -30.51 11.79 -6.05
N VAL A 295 -30.05 10.58 -6.36
CA VAL A 295 -28.68 10.09 -6.08
C VAL A 295 -27.62 11.06 -6.59
N LYS A 296 -27.80 11.63 -7.79
CA LYS A 296 -26.86 12.60 -8.37
C LYS A 296 -26.71 13.85 -7.52
N ARG A 297 -27.82 14.50 -7.18
CA ARG A 297 -27.81 15.70 -6.34
C ARG A 297 -27.32 15.41 -4.91
N PHE A 298 -27.49 14.19 -4.43
CA PHE A 298 -26.98 13.77 -3.12
C PHE A 298 -25.46 13.54 -3.16
N TRP A 299 -24.95 12.76 -4.13
CA TRP A 299 -23.53 12.59 -4.41
C TRP A 299 -22.81 13.94 -4.53
N GLU A 300 -23.28 14.82 -5.41
CA GLU A 300 -22.73 16.16 -5.62
C GLU A 300 -22.64 17.01 -4.34
N TYR A 301 -23.54 16.76 -3.37
CA TYR A 301 -23.56 17.40 -2.06
C TYR A 301 -22.64 16.71 -1.05
N CYS A 302 -22.52 15.38 -1.06
CA CYS A 302 -21.56 14.65 -0.25
C CYS A 302 -20.12 15.08 -0.59
N CYS A 303 -19.80 15.15 -1.89
CA CYS A 303 -18.50 15.60 -2.39
C CYS A 303 -18.17 17.04 -1.95
N ALA A 304 -19.10 17.98 -2.18
CA ALA A 304 -18.87 19.41 -1.90
C ALA A 304 -19.02 19.80 -0.41
N SER A 305 -19.37 18.87 0.46
CA SER A 305 -19.60 19.15 1.87
C SER A 305 -18.33 18.95 2.68
N GLU A 306 -17.64 20.04 3.03
CA GLU A 306 -16.55 20.09 4.03
C GLU A 306 -17.06 20.00 5.50
N ARG A 307 -18.34 19.67 5.72
CA ARG A 307 -18.96 19.75 7.05
C ARG A 307 -18.34 18.74 8.04
N SER A 308 -17.64 19.27 9.04
CA SER A 308 -17.34 18.58 10.31
C SER A 308 -18.58 18.42 11.19
N VAL A 309 -18.52 17.54 12.19
CA VAL A 309 -19.63 17.27 13.10
C VAL A 309 -19.82 18.41 14.10
N ARG A 310 -21.07 18.83 14.32
CA ARG A 310 -21.40 19.92 15.26
C ARG A 310 -22.70 19.60 15.99
N ALA A 311 -22.84 20.08 17.23
CA ALA A 311 -24.05 19.86 18.06
C ALA A 311 -25.36 20.24 17.32
N ASN A 312 -25.35 21.32 16.53
CA ASN A 312 -26.50 21.81 15.75
C ASN A 312 -26.61 21.19 14.34
N ALA A 313 -25.73 20.26 13.99
CA ALA A 313 -25.67 19.57 12.70
C ALA A 313 -25.48 18.07 12.94
N LYS A 314 -26.45 17.45 13.62
CA LYS A 314 -26.39 16.07 14.13
C LYS A 314 -26.21 14.97 13.07
N SER A 315 -26.38 15.30 11.79
CA SER A 315 -26.22 14.39 10.66
C SER A 315 -25.37 15.04 9.58
N ILE A 316 -24.38 14.31 9.07
CA ILE A 316 -23.44 14.75 8.04
C ILE A 316 -23.42 13.77 6.85
N PRO A 317 -23.14 14.25 5.62
CA PRO A 317 -23.15 13.40 4.45
C PRO A 317 -21.83 12.64 4.33
N VAL A 318 -21.87 11.45 3.75
CA VAL A 318 -20.70 10.61 3.50
C VAL A 318 -20.61 10.29 2.00
N ALA A 319 -19.43 10.52 1.43
CA ALA A 319 -18.99 9.95 0.16
C ALA A 319 -17.79 9.06 0.45
N GLY A 320 -17.69 7.93 -0.25
CA GLY A 320 -16.64 6.95 0.01
C GLY A 320 -16.92 6.06 1.22
N PRO A 321 -16.08 5.05 1.45
CA PRO A 321 -16.29 4.06 2.51
C PRO A 321 -16.09 4.70 3.89
N LEU A 322 -16.73 4.13 4.92
CA LEU A 322 -16.56 4.62 6.30
C LEU A 322 -15.09 4.60 6.76
N VAL A 323 -14.31 3.67 6.22
CA VAL A 323 -12.89 3.45 6.53
C VAL A 323 -11.91 4.36 5.77
N ALA A 324 -12.38 5.31 4.96
CA ALA A 324 -11.54 6.40 4.47
C ALA A 324 -11.19 7.35 5.63
N GLU A 325 -9.95 7.86 5.69
CA GLU A 325 -9.43 8.68 6.80
C GLU A 325 -10.42 9.74 7.30
N ARG A 326 -10.92 10.58 6.37
CA ARG A 326 -11.91 11.63 6.65
C ARG A 326 -13.19 11.10 7.30
N ASN A 327 -13.65 9.93 6.87
CA ASN A 327 -14.88 9.31 7.36
C ASN A 327 -14.67 8.63 8.72
N LEU A 328 -13.47 8.13 9.02
CA LEU A 328 -13.08 7.66 10.35
C LEU A 328 -13.00 8.80 11.38
N VAL A 329 -12.44 9.96 11.01
CA VAL A 329 -12.45 11.15 11.87
C VAL A 329 -13.90 11.57 12.20
N ASN A 330 -14.75 11.65 11.16
CA ASN A 330 -16.18 11.92 11.31
C ASN A 330 -16.89 10.88 12.22
N LEU A 331 -16.57 9.59 12.10
CA LEU A 331 -17.11 8.52 12.94
C LEU A 331 -16.75 8.75 14.42
N GLY A 332 -15.48 9.01 14.72
CA GLY A 332 -15.00 9.31 16.06
C GLY A 332 -15.66 10.55 16.67
N GLU A 333 -15.86 11.61 15.88
CA GLU A 333 -16.62 12.79 16.31
C GLU A 333 -18.09 12.45 16.63
N VAL A 334 -18.81 11.79 15.71
CA VAL A 334 -20.25 11.45 15.87
C VAL A 334 -20.48 10.54 17.08
N VAL A 335 -19.68 9.47 17.22
CA VAL A 335 -19.75 8.58 18.38
C VAL A 335 -19.46 9.34 19.68
N GLY A 336 -18.46 10.23 19.67
CA GLY A 336 -18.18 11.12 20.80
C GLY A 336 -19.30 12.10 21.12
N TYR A 337 -20.11 12.54 20.14
CA TYR A 337 -21.31 13.36 20.38
C TYR A 337 -22.49 12.55 20.94
N GLY A 338 -22.76 11.36 20.41
CA GLY A 338 -23.82 10.48 20.92
C GLY A 338 -23.55 10.04 22.37
N LEU A 339 -22.32 9.59 22.67
CA LEU A 339 -21.91 9.19 24.01
C LEU A 339 -21.99 10.30 25.06
N ARG A 340 -21.96 11.58 24.66
CA ARG A 340 -22.16 12.72 25.56
C ARG A 340 -23.61 12.88 26.05
N ALA A 341 -24.59 12.31 25.35
CA ALA A 341 -26.00 12.32 25.79
C ALA A 341 -26.27 11.27 26.89
N ILE A 342 -25.48 10.19 26.94
CA ILE A 342 -25.62 9.12 27.93
C ILE A 342 -24.97 9.57 29.25
N SER A 343 -25.79 9.90 30.24
CA SER A 343 -25.34 10.45 31.54
C SER A 343 -24.86 9.39 32.54
N GLU A 344 -25.36 8.15 32.45
CA GLU A 344 -25.04 7.07 33.39
C GLU A 344 -24.30 5.93 32.67
N PRO A 345 -23.16 5.42 33.19
CA PRO A 345 -22.39 4.41 32.48
C PRO A 345 -23.10 3.07 32.26
N LEU A 346 -24.09 2.72 33.11
CA LEU A 346 -24.91 1.52 32.96
C LEU A 346 -25.71 1.49 31.64
N HIS A 347 -25.98 2.67 31.07
CA HIS A 347 -26.72 2.85 29.81
C HIS A 347 -25.79 2.96 28.58
N LEU A 348 -24.48 2.69 28.72
CA LEU A 348 -23.56 2.61 27.59
C LEU A 348 -23.82 1.34 26.76
N PRO A 349 -23.60 1.39 25.42
CA PRO A 349 -23.76 0.23 24.56
C PRO A 349 -22.70 -0.85 24.87
N ARG A 350 -23.18 -2.03 25.26
CA ARG A 350 -22.36 -3.25 25.46
C ARG A 350 -21.98 -3.92 24.15
N SER A 351 -22.76 -3.68 23.10
CA SER A 351 -22.53 -4.20 21.77
C SER A 351 -23.01 -3.25 20.67
N TYR A 352 -22.53 -3.44 19.45
CA TYR A 352 -23.01 -2.76 18.24
C TYR A 352 -23.03 -3.68 17.03
N VAL A 353 -23.89 -3.37 16.05
CA VAL A 353 -24.11 -4.19 14.85
C VAL A 353 -23.70 -3.44 13.60
N TRP A 354 -22.97 -4.12 12.71
CA TRP A 354 -22.60 -3.62 11.39
C TRP A 354 -23.13 -4.58 10.32
N LEU A 355 -24.20 -4.19 9.63
CA LEU A 355 -24.65 -4.88 8.42
C LEU A 355 -23.67 -4.56 7.30
N ALA A 356 -23.10 -5.59 6.68
CA ALA A 356 -22.27 -5.46 5.50
C ALA A 356 -23.13 -5.35 4.23
N PRO A 357 -22.66 -4.67 3.18
CA PRO A 357 -23.15 -4.89 1.82
C PRO A 357 -22.65 -6.25 1.30
N GLN A 358 -23.31 -6.82 0.28
CA GLN A 358 -22.88 -8.06 -0.38
C GLN A 358 -21.72 -7.78 -1.36
N LEU A 359 -20.55 -7.45 -0.83
CA LEU A 359 -19.32 -7.21 -1.59
C LEU A 359 -18.17 -8.02 -0.98
N GLU A 360 -17.55 -8.89 -1.77
CA GLU A 360 -16.43 -9.74 -1.32
C GLU A 360 -15.24 -8.93 -0.79
N ILE A 361 -15.01 -7.72 -1.32
CA ILE A 361 -13.93 -6.80 -0.88
C ILE A 361 -14.29 -5.93 0.33
N TRP A 362 -15.55 -5.92 0.79
CA TRP A 362 -15.93 -5.08 1.91
C TRP A 362 -15.27 -5.59 3.21
N GLY A 363 -14.80 -4.65 4.05
CA GLY A 363 -14.06 -4.96 5.28
C GLY A 363 -12.68 -5.59 5.07
N ALA A 364 -12.20 -5.76 3.83
CA ALA A 364 -10.87 -6.31 3.54
C ALA A 364 -9.78 -5.24 3.74
N SER A 365 -9.62 -4.69 4.95
CA SER A 365 -8.55 -3.73 5.28
C SER A 365 -8.36 -3.60 6.78
N SER A 366 -7.11 -3.39 7.23
CA SER A 366 -6.78 -2.98 8.59
C SER A 366 -7.52 -1.71 9.04
N ALA A 367 -7.95 -0.85 8.11
CA ALA A 367 -8.76 0.33 8.41
C ALA A 367 -10.18 0.00 8.92
N ALA A 368 -10.72 -1.17 8.57
CA ALA A 368 -11.97 -1.66 9.14
C ALA A 368 -11.78 -2.11 10.60
N ALA A 369 -10.65 -2.76 10.93
CA ALA A 369 -10.31 -3.10 12.30
C ALA A 369 -10.09 -1.83 13.14
N LYS A 370 -9.32 -0.85 12.61
CA LYS A 370 -9.11 0.47 13.24
C LYS A 370 -10.43 1.23 13.48
N ALA A 371 -11.43 1.07 12.60
CA ALA A 371 -12.76 1.64 12.81
C ALA A 371 -13.48 1.04 14.04
N ASN A 372 -13.42 -0.28 14.17
CA ASN A 372 -13.98 -1.01 15.31
C ASN A 372 -13.23 -0.67 16.62
N GLU A 373 -11.90 -0.60 16.58
CA GLU A 373 -11.06 -0.15 17.70
C GLU A 373 -11.43 1.28 18.15
N LEU A 374 -11.61 2.21 17.22
CA LEU A 374 -12.01 3.59 17.49
C LEU A 374 -13.37 3.68 18.21
N VAL A 375 -14.35 2.89 17.79
CA VAL A 375 -15.67 2.83 18.45
C VAL A 375 -15.55 2.24 19.86
N LYS A 376 -14.85 1.11 20.02
CA LYS A 376 -14.64 0.47 21.33
C LYS A 376 -13.91 1.40 22.30
N ALA A 377 -12.81 2.04 21.85
CA ALA A 377 -12.04 2.99 22.65
C ALA A 377 -12.89 4.19 23.12
N LYS A 378 -13.73 4.75 22.25
CA LYS A 378 -14.64 5.86 22.59
C LYS A 378 -15.68 5.47 23.64
N ILE A 379 -16.15 4.23 23.65
CA ILE A 379 -17.06 3.72 24.69
C ILE A 379 -16.28 3.44 26.00
N ALA A 380 -15.10 2.83 25.92
CA ALA A 380 -14.23 2.57 27.07
C ALA A 380 -13.78 3.87 27.79
N GLU A 381 -13.53 4.96 27.04
CA GLU A 381 -13.30 6.30 27.60
C GLU A 381 -14.43 6.76 28.54
N ARG A 382 -15.68 6.35 28.29
CA ARG A 382 -16.87 6.66 29.12
C ARG A 382 -17.04 5.69 30.30
N GLN A 383 -16.38 4.54 30.28
CA GLN A 383 -16.31 3.59 31.39
C GLN A 383 -15.16 3.88 32.37
N SER A 384 -14.31 4.87 32.09
CA SER A 384 -13.18 5.24 32.95
C SER A 384 -13.63 5.58 34.38
N GLY A 385 -13.17 4.78 35.35
CA GLY A 385 -13.56 4.88 36.76
C GLY A 385 -14.56 3.84 37.26
N ILE A 386 -15.11 2.99 36.37
CA ILE A 386 -15.80 1.76 36.77
C ILE A 386 -14.74 0.74 37.25
N ALA A 387 -15.04 -0.01 38.32
CA ALA A 387 -14.12 -1.00 38.89
C ALA A 387 -13.92 -2.23 37.99
N GLU A 388 -14.99 -2.67 37.33
CA GLU A 388 -15.02 -3.74 36.35
C GLU A 388 -15.65 -3.18 35.06
N PRO A 389 -14.86 -2.63 34.11
CA PRO A 389 -15.36 -2.19 32.82
C PRO A 389 -15.82 -3.40 31.99
N GLU A 390 -16.88 -3.22 31.21
CA GLU A 390 -17.45 -4.25 30.34
C GLU A 390 -16.88 -4.12 28.93
N GLU A 391 -16.32 -5.21 28.40
CA GLU A 391 -15.84 -5.25 27.01
C GLU A 391 -17.00 -5.03 26.04
N VAL A 392 -16.73 -4.27 24.97
CA VAL A 392 -17.72 -3.97 23.94
C VAL A 392 -17.53 -4.91 22.76
N GLU A 393 -18.53 -5.74 22.49
CA GLU A 393 -18.55 -6.67 21.37
C GLU A 393 -19.10 -6.01 20.09
N ASN A 394 -18.62 -6.45 18.93
CA ASN A 394 -19.20 -6.10 17.64
C ASN A 394 -19.64 -7.33 16.83
N LEU A 395 -20.79 -7.17 16.18
CA LEU A 395 -21.39 -8.19 15.32
C LEU A 395 -21.45 -7.66 13.89
N CYS A 396 -20.66 -8.26 13.01
CA CYS A 396 -20.89 -8.15 11.58
C CYS A 396 -21.98 -9.13 11.16
N ILE A 397 -22.96 -8.67 10.38
CA ILE A 397 -23.93 -9.55 9.70
C ILE A 397 -23.74 -9.41 8.20
N PHE A 398 -23.21 -10.45 7.57
CA PHE A 398 -22.94 -10.48 6.15
C PHE A 398 -24.13 -11.08 5.36
N PRO A 399 -24.66 -10.39 4.33
CA PRO A 399 -25.70 -10.92 3.47
C PRO A 399 -25.12 -11.98 2.51
N GLY A 400 -25.48 -13.25 2.69
CA GLY A 400 -25.02 -14.35 1.85
C GLY A 400 -25.01 -15.70 2.58
N GLN A 401 -24.76 -16.78 1.84
CA GLN A 401 -24.59 -18.12 2.44
C GLN A 401 -23.30 -18.26 3.26
N ARG A 402 -22.34 -17.36 3.05
CA ARG A 402 -21.04 -17.34 3.71
C ARG A 402 -20.48 -15.91 3.69
N HIS A 403 -19.86 -15.50 4.79
CA HIS A 403 -19.05 -14.29 4.88
C HIS A 403 -17.65 -14.52 4.25
N PRO A 404 -16.99 -13.48 3.71
CA PRO A 404 -15.56 -13.51 3.41
C PRO A 404 -14.71 -13.81 4.67
N PHE A 405 -13.56 -14.48 4.52
CA PHE A 405 -12.80 -14.97 5.68
C PHE A 405 -12.17 -13.84 6.52
N HIS A 406 -11.65 -12.79 5.88
CA HIS A 406 -10.95 -11.67 6.53
C HIS A 406 -11.78 -10.92 7.58
N LEU A 407 -13.11 -10.97 7.47
CA LEU A 407 -14.00 -10.33 8.44
C LEU A 407 -13.79 -10.87 9.88
N ARG A 408 -13.27 -12.09 10.03
CA ARG A 408 -12.93 -12.68 11.35
C ARG A 408 -11.65 -12.13 11.98
N ASP A 409 -10.82 -11.40 11.24
CA ASP A 409 -9.70 -10.64 11.78
C ASP A 409 -10.10 -9.17 12.09
N VAL A 410 -11.33 -8.78 11.76
CA VAL A 410 -11.84 -7.38 11.81
C VAL A 410 -12.97 -7.22 12.85
N PHE A 411 -13.79 -8.25 13.04
CA PHE A 411 -14.94 -8.27 13.94
C PHE A 411 -14.85 -9.43 14.93
N ASP A 412 -15.36 -9.24 16.15
CA ASP A 412 -15.37 -10.27 17.20
C ASP A 412 -16.31 -11.42 16.82
N THR A 413 -17.47 -11.07 16.26
CA THR A 413 -18.47 -12.02 15.75
C THR A 413 -18.85 -11.68 14.31
N VAL A 414 -18.88 -12.69 13.43
CA VAL A 414 -19.34 -12.56 12.04
C VAL A 414 -20.38 -13.63 11.74
N GLU A 415 -21.62 -13.20 11.51
CA GLU A 415 -22.73 -14.06 11.11
C GLU A 415 -23.03 -13.93 9.61
N SER A 416 -23.61 -14.97 9.01
CA SER A 416 -23.98 -15.00 7.59
C SER A 416 -25.46 -15.29 7.43
N LEU A 417 -26.23 -14.37 6.85
CA LEU A 417 -27.66 -14.56 6.60
C LEU A 417 -27.92 -14.77 5.11
N ALA A 418 -28.38 -15.96 4.73
CA ALA A 418 -28.56 -16.34 3.33
C ALA A 418 -29.66 -15.55 2.62
N ASN A 419 -30.75 -15.24 3.32
CA ASN A 419 -31.94 -14.56 2.81
C ASN A 419 -32.26 -13.30 3.65
N PRO A 420 -31.42 -12.25 3.60
CA PRO A 420 -31.69 -11.01 4.31
C PRO A 420 -32.95 -10.33 3.75
N LEU A 421 -33.77 -9.75 4.63
CA LEU A 421 -34.91 -8.93 4.22
C LEU A 421 -34.51 -7.47 3.89
N TRP A 422 -33.25 -7.08 4.13
CA TRP A 422 -32.71 -5.78 3.73
C TRP A 422 -32.00 -5.85 2.36
N PRO A 423 -31.94 -4.74 1.61
CA PRO A 423 -31.23 -4.66 0.34
C PRO A 423 -29.74 -5.00 0.48
N ARG A 424 -29.19 -5.70 -0.51
CA ARG A 424 -27.80 -6.22 -0.48
C ARG A 424 -26.75 -5.13 -0.66
N GLU A 425 -27.17 -3.98 -1.15
CA GLU A 425 -26.37 -2.79 -1.40
C GLU A 425 -26.28 -1.88 -0.15
N LEU A 426 -27.03 -2.18 0.92
CA LEU A 426 -27.09 -1.39 2.14
C LEU A 426 -25.99 -1.81 3.13
N GLU A 427 -25.15 -0.86 3.51
CA GLU A 427 -24.31 -0.93 4.71
C GLU A 427 -24.99 -0.16 5.85
N LEU A 428 -24.98 -0.72 7.07
CA LEU A 428 -25.57 -0.09 8.26
C LEU A 428 -24.78 -0.41 9.53
N LEU A 429 -24.05 0.56 10.08
CA LEU A 429 -23.48 0.50 11.42
C LEU A 429 -24.42 1.18 12.41
N LEU A 430 -24.95 0.43 13.38
CA LEU A 430 -25.81 0.91 14.46
C LEU A 430 -25.14 0.66 15.82
N ILE A 431 -24.85 1.76 16.53
CA ILE A 431 -24.40 1.75 17.92
C ILE A 431 -25.60 2.23 18.76
N PRO A 432 -26.30 1.34 19.50
CA PRO A 432 -27.61 1.64 20.09
C PRO A 432 -27.54 2.82 21.05
N GLY A 433 -28.51 3.73 20.94
CA GLY A 433 -28.58 4.97 21.73
C GLY A 433 -27.52 6.04 21.42
N VAL A 434 -26.52 5.74 20.58
CA VAL A 434 -25.35 6.62 20.35
C VAL A 434 -25.30 7.17 18.94
N ALA A 435 -25.23 6.30 17.92
CA ALA A 435 -24.93 6.71 16.56
C ALA A 435 -25.39 5.71 15.52
N VAL A 436 -25.61 6.20 14.30
CA VAL A 436 -25.82 5.38 13.11
C VAL A 436 -25.07 5.95 11.90
N TYR A 437 -24.45 5.04 11.15
CA TYR A 437 -24.04 5.26 9.77
C TYR A 437 -24.82 4.31 8.88
N ALA A 438 -25.30 4.79 7.73
CA ALA A 438 -25.68 3.91 6.65
C ALA A 438 -25.25 4.48 5.30
N SER A 439 -24.89 3.60 4.38
CA SER A 439 -24.54 3.93 3.00
C SER A 439 -25.14 2.93 2.02
N VAL A 440 -25.27 3.35 0.77
CA VAL A 440 -25.69 2.49 -0.34
C VAL A 440 -24.51 2.37 -1.30
N HIS A 441 -24.03 1.14 -1.46
CA HIS A 441 -22.91 0.75 -2.33
C HIS A 441 -23.46 0.43 -3.72
N ALA A 442 -23.49 1.42 -4.62
CA ALA A 442 -24.07 1.27 -5.95
C ALA A 442 -23.32 2.07 -7.02
N PRO A 443 -23.25 1.59 -8.28
CA PRO A 443 -22.67 2.34 -9.38
C PRO A 443 -23.37 3.68 -9.60
N ILE A 444 -22.59 4.76 -9.65
CA ILE A 444 -23.10 6.13 -9.80
C ILE A 444 -23.02 6.56 -11.27
N PHE A 445 -24.14 7.09 -11.78
CA PHE A 445 -24.35 7.55 -13.18
C PHE A 445 -24.28 6.46 -14.28
N VAL A 446 -23.95 5.22 -13.94
CA VAL A 446 -23.81 4.08 -14.88
C VAL A 446 -24.59 2.86 -14.39
N SER A 447 -24.95 1.96 -15.30
CA SER A 447 -25.60 0.67 -14.97
C SER A 447 -24.61 -0.45 -14.64
N LEU A 448 -23.33 -0.29 -14.97
CA LEU A 448 -22.23 -1.20 -14.63
C LEU A 448 -21.02 -0.37 -14.20
N GLY A 449 -20.49 -0.62 -13.00
CA GLY A 449 -19.33 0.11 -12.47
C GLY A 449 -18.96 -0.34 -11.07
N PHE A 450 -18.00 0.34 -10.46
CA PHE A 450 -17.66 0.11 -9.05
C PHE A 450 -18.85 0.51 -8.14
N PRO A 451 -19.19 -0.26 -7.10
CA PRO A 451 -20.29 0.03 -6.18
C PRO A 451 -19.92 1.15 -5.19
N THR A 452 -19.86 2.39 -5.66
CA THR A 452 -19.46 3.54 -4.83
C THR A 452 -20.43 3.81 -3.66
N PRO A 453 -19.98 3.75 -2.40
CA PRO A 453 -20.79 4.10 -1.23
C PRO A 453 -21.13 5.59 -1.15
N VAL A 454 -22.42 5.87 -0.95
CA VAL A 454 -22.96 7.21 -0.61
C VAL A 454 -23.93 7.07 0.56
N GLY A 455 -23.75 7.89 1.61
CA GLY A 455 -24.44 7.64 2.88
C GLY A 455 -24.59 8.86 3.79
N VAL A 456 -25.07 8.60 5.00
CA VAL A 456 -25.23 9.59 6.07
C VAL A 456 -24.72 8.99 7.38
N LEU A 457 -24.01 9.79 8.17
CA LEU A 457 -23.58 9.47 9.53
C LEU A 457 -24.27 10.45 10.51
N SER A 458 -24.77 9.95 11.64
CA SER A 458 -25.61 10.72 12.56
C SER A 458 -25.53 10.27 14.03
N PHE A 459 -25.69 11.23 14.95
CA PHE A 459 -26.00 11.01 16.36
C PHE A 459 -27.38 11.59 16.75
N ASP A 460 -28.26 11.81 15.77
CA ASP A 460 -29.63 12.26 16.08
C ASP A 460 -30.46 11.09 16.61
N GLU A 461 -30.91 11.21 17.87
CA GLU A 461 -31.70 10.21 18.60
C GLU A 461 -32.87 9.65 17.78
N ALA A 462 -33.61 10.51 17.07
CA ALA A 462 -34.72 10.09 16.21
C ALA A 462 -34.26 9.24 15.01
N VAL A 463 -33.06 9.51 14.47
CA VAL A 463 -32.47 8.77 13.34
C VAL A 463 -31.87 7.44 13.82
N VAL A 464 -31.25 7.41 15.01
CA VAL A 464 -30.79 6.18 15.68
C VAL A 464 -32.00 5.28 16.01
N ALA A 465 -33.11 5.84 16.48
CA ALA A 465 -34.36 5.11 16.72
C ALA A 465 -34.97 4.56 15.42
N ASN A 466 -35.00 5.34 14.33
CA ASN A 466 -35.42 4.85 13.01
C ASN A 466 -34.55 3.68 12.53
N ALA A 467 -33.23 3.76 12.73
CA ALA A 467 -32.29 2.71 12.38
C ALA A 467 -32.50 1.42 13.19
N ARG A 468 -32.73 1.53 14.51
CA ARG A 468 -33.07 0.39 15.37
C ARG A 468 -34.40 -0.25 14.95
N SER A 469 -35.44 0.54 14.65
CA SER A 469 -36.72 0.03 14.11
C SER A 469 -36.51 -0.67 12.77
N TYR A 470 -35.74 -0.08 11.86
CA TYR A 470 -35.42 -0.68 10.56
C TYR A 470 -34.71 -2.03 10.74
N LEU A 471 -33.64 -2.08 11.54
CA LEU A 471 -32.87 -3.29 11.79
C LEU A 471 -33.73 -4.40 12.41
N LEU A 472 -34.52 -4.07 13.43
CA LEU A 472 -35.42 -5.02 14.08
C LEU A 472 -36.48 -5.56 13.11
N ASP A 473 -37.04 -4.75 12.22
CA ASP A 473 -38.09 -5.21 11.30
C ASP A 473 -37.60 -6.17 10.21
N HIS A 474 -36.32 -6.10 9.83
CA HIS A 474 -35.75 -6.94 8.76
C HIS A 474 -34.97 -8.17 9.26
N LEU A 475 -34.77 -8.33 10.59
CA LEU A 475 -34.11 -9.51 11.18
C LEU A 475 -35.06 -10.53 11.83
N LYS A 476 -36.29 -10.15 12.21
CA LYS A 476 -37.29 -10.98 12.94
C LYS A 476 -37.76 -12.28 12.24
N ALA A 477 -37.28 -12.59 11.04
CA ALA A 477 -37.82 -13.67 10.21
C ALA A 477 -36.93 -14.92 10.11
N ASP A 478 -35.61 -14.79 10.25
CA ASP A 478 -34.63 -15.89 9.99
C ASP A 478 -33.32 -15.69 10.78
N SER A 479 -33.36 -14.97 11.91
CA SER A 479 -32.18 -14.67 12.73
C SER A 479 -31.74 -15.89 13.55
N GLY A 480 -30.47 -16.29 13.41
CA GLY A 480 -29.86 -17.30 14.29
C GLY A 480 -29.66 -16.79 15.72
N LYS A 481 -29.56 -17.71 16.69
CA LYS A 481 -29.51 -17.42 18.14
C LYS A 481 -28.48 -16.37 18.57
N VAL A 482 -27.35 -16.27 17.87
CA VAL A 482 -26.33 -15.24 18.13
C VAL A 482 -26.90 -13.86 17.82
N VAL A 483 -27.50 -13.70 16.64
CA VAL A 483 -28.20 -12.47 16.24
C VAL A 483 -29.36 -12.17 17.20
N GLU A 484 -30.17 -13.16 17.60
CA GLU A 484 -31.24 -12.98 18.59
C GLU A 484 -30.70 -12.46 19.94
N SER A 485 -29.55 -12.97 20.39
CA SER A 485 -28.88 -12.54 21.63
C SER A 485 -28.41 -11.09 21.56
N PHE A 486 -27.78 -10.68 20.44
CA PHE A 486 -27.41 -9.27 20.22
C PHE A 486 -28.65 -8.37 20.08
N LEU A 487 -29.70 -8.81 19.38
CA LEU A 487 -30.97 -8.07 19.27
C LEU A 487 -31.67 -7.88 20.63
N GLY A 488 -31.45 -8.77 21.60
CA GLY A 488 -31.91 -8.60 22.97
C GLY A 488 -31.18 -7.51 23.77
N GLN A 489 -30.04 -7.03 23.27
CA GLN A 489 -29.24 -5.95 23.86
C GLN A 489 -29.43 -4.59 23.17
N LEU A 490 -29.98 -4.56 21.93
CA LEU A 490 -30.22 -3.35 21.13
C LEU A 490 -31.49 -2.60 21.55
#